data_AF-A0A5B0HXZ4-F1
#
_entry.id   AF-A0A5B0HXZ4-F1
#
_cell.length_a   1.000
_cell.length_b   1.000
_cell.length_c   1.000
_cell.angle_alpha   90.00
_cell.angle_beta   90.00
_cell.angle_gamma   90.00
#
_symmetry.space_group_name_H-M   'P 1'
#
loop_
_entity.id
_entity.type
_entity.pdbx_description
1 polymer ?
#
loop_
_entity_poly.entity_id
_entity_poly.type
_entity_poly.pdbx_seq_one_letter_code
_entity_poly.pdbx_strand_id
1 'polypeptide(L)'
;MTGRCWSELRRPLRAVPVLESALGRYSDAHARDKALYSSWLAQSYADAGEVEQAAETISGSLRAMGNVASVRPRQRLAEVAGRLGQQYGDVPAVRELLRSDALHPLDVRR
;
A
#
# COMPACT_ATOMS: atom_id res chain seq x y z
N MET A 1 8.90 7.57 -11.08
CA MET A 1 10.12 7.49 -10.22
C MET A 1 10.15 8.51 -9.08
N THR A 2 9.86 9.80 -9.30
CA THR A 2 9.95 10.86 -8.26
C THR A 2 9.18 10.55 -6.96
N GLY A 3 7.94 10.07 -7.05
CA GLY A 3 7.13 9.73 -5.87
C GLY A 3 7.76 8.65 -4.98
N ARG A 4 8.34 7.61 -5.59
CA ARG A 4 9.12 6.58 -4.88
C ARG A 4 10.29 7.20 -4.15
N CYS A 5 11.09 8.04 -4.80
CA CYS A 5 12.26 8.65 -4.16
C CYS A 5 11.86 9.46 -2.92
N TRP A 6 10.77 10.22 -2.97
CA TRP A 6 10.28 10.95 -1.80
C TRP A 6 9.74 10.03 -0.70
N SER A 7 9.07 8.93 -1.06
CA SER A 7 8.61 7.93 -0.10
C SER A 7 9.78 7.27 0.65
N GLU A 8 10.79 6.79 -0.08
CA GLU A 8 11.97 6.14 0.53
C GLU A 8 12.79 7.11 1.41
N LEU A 9 12.74 8.42 1.11
CA LEU A 9 13.35 9.48 1.93
C LEU A 9 12.47 9.94 3.10
N ARG A 10 11.32 9.30 3.35
CA ARG A 10 10.33 9.70 4.37
C ARG A 10 9.98 11.18 4.26
N ARG A 11 9.64 11.62 3.05
CA ARG A 11 9.14 12.98 2.75
C ARG A 11 7.68 12.90 2.30
N PRO A 12 6.75 12.55 3.21
CA PRO A 12 5.37 12.23 2.86
C PRO A 12 4.65 13.36 2.12
N LEU A 13 4.81 14.60 2.60
CA LEU A 13 4.21 15.80 1.98
C LEU A 13 4.65 16.05 0.53
N ARG A 14 5.77 15.47 0.10
CA ARG A 14 6.24 15.52 -1.29
C ARG A 14 5.87 14.26 -2.08
N ALA A 15 5.81 13.11 -1.39
CA ALA A 15 5.56 11.82 -2.00
C ALA A 15 4.10 11.64 -2.38
N VAL A 16 3.18 11.89 -1.43
CA VAL A 16 1.73 11.67 -1.57
C VAL A 16 1.17 12.34 -2.84
N PRO A 17 1.29 13.66 -3.06
CA PRO A 17 0.64 14.30 -4.20
C PRO A 17 1.19 13.79 -5.55
N VAL A 18 2.48 13.44 -5.61
CA VAL A 18 3.09 12.90 -6.83
C VAL A 18 2.60 11.47 -7.11
N LEU A 19 2.45 10.65 -6.07
CA LEU A 19 1.98 9.27 -6.18
C LEU A 19 0.49 9.22 -6.52
N GLU A 20 -0.34 10.05 -5.87
CA GLU A 20 -1.76 10.19 -6.20
C GLU A 20 -1.97 10.63 -7.65
N SER A 21 -1.27 11.70 -8.08
CA SER A 21 -1.37 12.20 -9.45
C SER A 21 -0.93 11.16 -10.49
N ALA A 22 0.06 10.33 -10.16
CA ALA A 22 0.50 9.26 -11.04
C ALA A 22 -0.53 8.11 -11.09
N LEU A 23 -1.04 7.68 -9.93
CA LEU A 23 -2.00 6.59 -9.82
C LEU A 23 -3.37 6.94 -10.42
N GLY A 24 -3.80 8.20 -10.34
CA GLY A 24 -5.02 8.69 -10.97
C GLY A 24 -5.00 8.63 -12.50
N ARG A 25 -3.83 8.48 -13.13
CA ARG A 25 -3.68 8.32 -14.58
C ARG A 25 -3.63 6.87 -15.03
N TYR A 26 -3.45 5.92 -14.11
CA TYR A 26 -3.41 4.49 -14.45
C TYR A 26 -4.82 3.93 -14.61
N SER A 27 -5.12 3.48 -15.83
CA SER A 27 -6.28 2.61 -16.08
C SER A 27 -6.07 1.25 -15.42
N ASP A 28 -7.17 0.52 -15.22
CA ASP A 28 -7.13 -0.79 -14.55
C ASP A 28 -6.40 -1.87 -15.36
N ALA A 29 -6.10 -1.61 -16.64
CA ALA A 29 -5.21 -2.44 -17.46
C ALA A 29 -3.76 -2.52 -16.90
N HIS A 30 -3.37 -1.58 -16.03
CA HIS A 30 -2.05 -1.52 -15.40
C HIS A 30 -2.07 -1.95 -13.92
N ALA A 31 -2.94 -2.89 -13.56
CA ALA A 31 -3.13 -3.34 -12.17
C ALA A 31 -1.82 -3.68 -11.42
N ARG A 32 -0.82 -4.28 -12.10
CA ARG A 32 0.48 -4.62 -11.50
C ARG A 32 1.30 -3.39 -11.09
N ASP A 33 1.45 -2.44 -12.01
CA ASP A 33 2.20 -1.21 -11.76
C ASP A 33 1.45 -0.34 -10.76
N LYS A 34 0.13 -0.21 -10.92
CA LYS A 34 -0.76 0.48 -9.99
C LYS A 34 -0.55 -0.04 -8.56
N ALA A 35 -0.52 -1.37 -8.38
CA ALA A 35 -0.28 -1.94 -7.07
C ALA A 35 1.12 -1.70 -6.50
N LEU A 36 2.14 -1.77 -7.36
CA LEU A 36 3.49 -1.46 -6.93
C LEU A 36 3.59 0.00 -6.46
N TYR A 37 3.00 0.94 -7.19
CA TYR A 37 3.00 2.35 -6.81
C TYR A 37 2.12 2.65 -5.60
N SER A 38 0.99 1.97 -5.44
CA SER A 38 0.14 2.03 -4.24
C SER A 38 0.89 1.63 -2.97
N SER A 39 1.88 0.72 -3.06
CA SER A 39 2.69 0.38 -1.87
C SER A 39 3.52 1.56 -1.34
N TRP A 40 4.08 2.40 -2.22
CA TRP A 40 4.78 3.63 -1.82
C TRP A 40 3.81 4.70 -1.34
N LEU A 41 2.61 4.76 -1.93
CA LEU A 41 1.57 5.69 -1.47
C LEU A 41 1.13 5.34 -0.06
N ALA A 42 0.82 4.07 0.21
CA ALA A 42 0.46 3.58 1.54
C ALA A 42 1.57 3.81 2.57
N GLN A 43 2.83 3.54 2.22
CA GLN A 43 3.97 3.88 3.09
C GLN A 43 4.04 5.38 3.37
N SER A 44 3.81 6.22 2.36
CA SER A 44 3.85 7.69 2.52
C SER A 44 2.69 8.21 3.37
N TYR A 45 1.50 7.60 3.28
CA TYR A 45 0.39 7.90 4.18
C TYR A 45 0.71 7.51 5.62
N ALA A 46 1.27 6.32 5.84
CA ALA A 46 1.72 5.88 7.16
C ALA A 46 2.77 6.83 7.76
N ASP A 47 3.75 7.27 6.95
CA ASP A 47 4.77 8.23 7.35
C ASP A 47 4.18 9.63 7.64
N ALA A 48 3.01 9.96 7.07
CA ALA A 48 2.28 11.20 7.33
C ALA A 48 1.40 11.13 8.60
N GLY A 49 1.21 9.95 9.17
CA GLY A 49 0.24 9.70 10.25
C GLY A 49 -1.18 9.40 9.76
N GLU A 50 -1.40 9.31 8.45
CA GLU A 50 -2.69 9.02 7.81
C GLU A 50 -2.90 7.49 7.72
N VAL A 51 -3.01 6.84 8.87
CA VAL A 51 -2.97 5.37 9.00
C VAL A 51 -4.17 4.70 8.30
N GLU A 52 -5.36 5.26 8.44
CA GLU A 52 -6.58 4.77 7.81
C GLU A 52 -6.45 4.80 6.28
N GLN A 53 -5.95 5.90 5.73
CA GLN A 53 -5.72 6.05 4.29
C GLN A 53 -4.65 5.08 3.77
N ALA A 54 -3.62 4.81 4.57
CA ALA A 54 -2.64 3.78 4.25
C ALA A 54 -3.31 2.39 4.15
N ALA A 55 -4.16 2.04 5.11
CA ALA A 55 -4.85 0.74 5.14
C ALA A 55 -5.86 0.59 3.99
N GLU A 56 -6.61 1.64 3.68
CA GLU A 56 -7.53 1.69 2.54
C GLU A 56 -6.81 1.54 1.20
N THR A 57 -5.68 2.24 1.02
CA THR A 57 -4.85 2.16 -0.17
C THR A 57 -4.37 0.72 -0.41
N ILE A 58 -3.91 0.03 0.64
CA ILE A 58 -3.47 -1.37 0.54
C ILE A 58 -4.65 -2.27 0.19
N SER A 59 -5.76 -2.14 0.91
CA SER A 59 -6.96 -2.97 0.71
C SER A 59 -7.51 -2.84 -0.71
N GLY A 60 -7.67 -1.61 -1.21
CA GLY A 60 -8.13 -1.33 -2.56
C GLY A 60 -7.15 -1.87 -3.61
N SER A 61 -5.86 -1.71 -3.38
CA SER A 61 -4.83 -2.24 -4.29
C SER A 61 -4.84 -3.76 -4.38
N LEU A 62 -4.98 -4.47 -3.26
CA LEU A 62 -5.06 -5.94 -3.26
C LEU A 62 -6.33 -6.44 -3.93
N ARG A 63 -7.48 -5.77 -3.71
CA ARG A 63 -8.73 -6.08 -4.41
C ARG A 63 -8.60 -5.87 -5.92
N ALA A 64 -8.01 -4.76 -6.35
CA ALA A 64 -7.80 -4.46 -7.77
C ALA A 64 -6.83 -5.43 -8.46
N MET A 65 -5.84 -5.97 -7.73
CA MET A 65 -4.97 -7.02 -8.25
C MET A 65 -5.68 -8.37 -8.43
N GLY A 66 -6.70 -8.66 -7.61
CA GLY A 66 -7.36 -9.97 -7.58
C GLY A 66 -6.35 -11.13 -7.50
N ASN A 67 -6.51 -12.12 -8.38
CA ASN A 67 -5.63 -13.29 -8.49
C ASN A 67 -4.47 -13.09 -9.50
N VAL A 68 -4.23 -11.87 -9.98
CA VAL A 68 -3.16 -11.62 -10.97
C VAL A 68 -1.81 -12.03 -10.35
N ALA A 69 -1.13 -12.98 -11.01
CA ALA A 69 0.09 -13.66 -10.55
C ALA A 69 1.34 -12.74 -10.52
N SER A 70 1.29 -11.63 -9.79
CA SER A 70 2.45 -10.79 -9.55
C SER A 70 2.84 -10.84 -8.07
N VAL A 71 3.87 -11.65 -7.80
CA VAL A 71 4.40 -11.88 -6.45
C VAL A 71 4.94 -10.59 -5.83
N ARG A 72 5.68 -9.80 -6.60
CA ARG A 72 6.46 -8.65 -6.07
C ARG A 72 5.60 -7.49 -5.53
N PRO A 73 4.58 -6.96 -6.25
CA PRO A 73 3.73 -5.90 -5.70
C PRO A 73 2.95 -6.37 -4.47
N ARG A 74 2.49 -7.63 -4.47
CA ARG A 74 1.77 -8.23 -3.35
C ARG A 74 2.64 -8.34 -2.10
N GLN A 75 3.87 -8.86 -2.23
CA GLN A 75 4.84 -8.91 -1.14
C GLN A 75 5.09 -7.53 -0.54
N ARG A 76 5.32 -6.51 -1.39
CA ARG A 76 5.56 -5.15 -0.89
C ARG A 76 4.35 -4.56 -0.17
N LEU A 77 3.14 -4.78 -0.67
CA LEU A 77 1.91 -4.36 0.01
C LEU A 77 1.75 -5.05 1.37
N ALA A 78 2.07 -6.36 1.44
CA ALA A 78 2.02 -7.11 2.68
C ALA A 78 3.10 -6.69 3.69
N GLU A 79 4.31 -6.34 3.24
CA GLU A 79 5.36 -5.75 4.09
C GLU A 79 4.87 -4.44 4.75
N VAL A 80 4.23 -3.56 3.99
CA VAL A 80 3.66 -2.31 4.53
C VAL A 80 2.50 -2.60 5.47
N ALA A 81 1.61 -3.53 5.13
CA ALA A 81 0.52 -3.95 6.01
C ALA A 81 1.03 -4.55 7.34
N GLY A 82 2.09 -5.34 7.29
CA GLY A 82 2.75 -5.89 8.48
C GLY A 82 3.29 -4.79 9.39
N ARG A 83 3.97 -3.79 8.82
CA ARG A 83 4.44 -2.61 9.59
C ARG A 83 3.29 -1.83 10.23
N LEU A 84 2.20 -1.60 9.48
CA LEU A 84 0.99 -0.97 10.04
C LEU A 84 0.43 -1.79 11.20
N GLY A 85 0.37 -3.11 11.07
CA GLY A 85 -0.11 -4.00 12.13
C GLY A 85 0.74 -3.95 13.40
N GLN A 86 2.07 -3.86 13.27
CA GLN A 86 2.96 -3.76 14.42
C GLN A 86 2.80 -2.42 15.17
N GLN A 87 2.56 -1.33 14.45
CA GLN A 87 2.55 0.01 15.04
C GLN A 87 1.14 0.52 15.40
N TYR A 88 0.11 0.08 14.67
CA TYR A 88 -1.25 0.63 14.69
C TYR A 88 -2.33 -0.46 14.68
N GLY A 89 -2.06 -1.63 15.27
CA GLY A 89 -2.99 -2.78 15.26
C GLY A 89 -4.31 -2.57 16.01
N ASP A 90 -4.40 -1.51 16.81
CA ASP A 90 -5.61 -1.05 17.49
C ASP A 90 -6.54 -0.23 16.58
N VAL A 91 -6.03 0.37 15.51
CA VAL A 91 -6.81 1.11 14.51
C VAL A 91 -7.75 0.16 13.75
N PRO A 92 -9.08 0.43 13.73
CA PRO A 92 -10.05 -0.46 13.10
C PRO A 92 -9.74 -0.81 11.63
N ALA A 93 -9.34 0.18 10.83
CA ALA A 93 -9.00 0.00 9.42
C ALA A 93 -7.81 -0.95 9.22
N VAL A 94 -6.80 -0.88 10.09
CA VAL A 94 -5.62 -1.78 10.06
C VAL A 94 -6.03 -3.20 10.46
N ARG A 95 -6.87 -3.34 11.48
CA ARG A 95 -7.38 -4.64 11.91
C ARG A 95 -8.21 -5.33 10.82
N GLU A 96 -9.03 -4.56 10.11
CA GLU A 96 -9.80 -5.08 8.98
C GLU A 96 -8.91 -5.49 7.81
N LEU A 97 -7.93 -4.66 7.46
CA LEU A 97 -6.93 -5.00 6.45
C LEU A 97 -6.25 -6.35 6.77
N LEU A 98 -5.79 -6.56 8.01
CA LEU A 98 -5.08 -7.78 8.40
C LEU A 98 -5.96 -9.04 8.44
N ARG A 99 -7.28 -8.89 8.55
CA ARG A 99 -8.24 -10.00 8.47
C ARG A 99 -8.68 -10.31 7.04
N SER A 100 -8.37 -9.44 6.09
CA SER A 100 -8.77 -9.59 4.69
C SER A 100 -8.10 -10.81 4.08
N ASP A 101 -8.89 -11.68 3.44
CA ASP A 101 -8.38 -12.83 2.68
C ASP A 101 -7.46 -12.42 1.51
N ALA A 102 -7.51 -11.14 1.12
CA ALA A 102 -6.64 -10.57 0.10
C ALA A 102 -5.17 -10.42 0.58
N LEU A 103 -4.91 -10.44 1.89
CA LEU A 103 -3.57 -10.63 2.46
C LEU A 103 -3.43 -12.09 2.87
N HIS A 104 -2.58 -12.86 2.17
CA HIS A 104 -2.39 -14.24 2.60
C HIS A 104 -1.62 -14.25 3.93
N PRO A 105 -1.94 -15.12 4.90
CA PRO A 105 -1.25 -15.16 6.21
C PRO A 105 0.26 -15.37 6.13
N LEU A 106 0.75 -15.93 5.01
CA LEU A 106 2.18 -16.11 4.72
C LEU A 106 2.86 -14.85 4.17
N ASP A 107 2.09 -13.87 3.68
CA ASP A 107 2.62 -12.63 3.11
C ASP A 107 3.08 -11.65 4.21
N VAL A 108 2.52 -11.77 5.43
CA VAL A 108 2.77 -10.85 6.56
C VAL A 108 3.87 -11.38 7.51
N ARG A 109 4.30 -12.64 7.36
CA ARG A 109 5.30 -13.29 8.20
C ARG A 109 6.66 -13.36 7.49
N ARG A 110 7.45 -12.30 7.55
CA ARG A 110 8.92 -12.35 7.43
C ARG A 110 9.60 -11.10 7.96
#